data_AF-A0A645F717-F1
#
_entry.id   AF-A0A645F717-F1
#
_cell.length_a   1.000
_cell.length_b   1.000
_cell.length_c   1.000
_cell.angle_alpha   90.00
_cell.angle_beta   90.00
_cell.angle_gamma   90.00
#
_symmetry.space_group_name_H-M   'P 1'
#
loop_
_entity.id
_entity.type
_entity.pdbx_description
1 polymer ?
#
loop_
_entity_poly.entity_id
_entity_poly.type
_entity_poly.pdbx_seq_one_letter_code
_entity_poly.pdbx_strand_id
1 'polypeptide(L)'
;MDYGDNDSTKRLINVVNGEQSGISKSINWQGGGSFIYCELAKYNQTYADQILEADSKEKLIEVWQLMKEKAFLSYQFDKQSFDERIEAFKTLSLDDQKKFLLEVLDKNQLYVNYSEIADETNGISKEDKRLNDMFYGKI
;
A
#
# COMPACT_ATOMS: atom_id res chain seq x y z
N MET A 1 -3.85 4.18 -3.69
CA MET A 1 -5.19 4.60 -4.16
C MET A 1 -5.16 4.54 -5.67
N ASP A 2 -5.87 3.60 -6.27
CA ASP A 2 -6.03 3.52 -7.72
C ASP A 2 -7.25 4.36 -8.11
N TYR A 3 -7.02 5.52 -8.70
CA TYR A 3 -8.10 6.41 -9.16
C TYR A 3 -8.58 6.07 -10.57
N GLY A 4 -8.21 4.89 -11.10
CA GLY A 4 -8.56 4.46 -12.44
C GLY A 4 -8.04 5.46 -13.47
N ASP A 5 -8.93 6.05 -14.24
CA ASP A 5 -8.57 7.02 -15.30
C ASP A 5 -8.18 8.40 -14.79
N ASN A 6 -8.46 8.71 -13.51
CA ASN A 6 -8.05 9.95 -12.86
C ASN A 6 -6.74 9.81 -12.08
N ASP A 7 -6.03 8.70 -12.24
CA ASP A 7 -4.74 8.50 -11.59
C ASP A 7 -3.72 9.57 -12.00
N SER A 8 -2.93 10.02 -11.04
CA SER A 8 -1.92 11.08 -11.24
C SER A 8 -0.91 10.69 -12.33
N THR A 9 -0.55 9.42 -12.43
CA THR A 9 0.40 8.90 -13.42
C THR A 9 -0.18 9.01 -14.83
N LYS A 10 -1.44 8.61 -15.02
CA LYS A 10 -2.13 8.74 -16.32
C LYS A 10 -2.24 10.20 -16.75
N ARG A 11 -2.57 11.09 -15.82
CA ARG A 11 -2.62 12.54 -16.09
C ARG A 11 -1.25 13.09 -16.48
N LEU A 12 -0.18 12.71 -15.78
CA LEU A 12 1.18 13.13 -16.13
C LEU A 12 1.60 12.59 -17.50
N ILE A 13 1.29 11.33 -17.82
CA ILE A 13 1.52 10.73 -19.14
C ILE A 13 0.79 11.53 -20.23
N ASN A 14 -0.50 11.83 -20.03
CA ASN A 14 -1.29 12.61 -20.97
C ASN A 14 -0.71 14.01 -21.20
N VAL A 15 -0.28 14.69 -20.13
CA VAL A 15 0.37 16.01 -20.22
C VAL A 15 1.68 15.92 -21.01
N VAL A 16 2.52 14.94 -20.74
CA VAL A 16 3.76 14.70 -21.52
C VAL A 16 3.44 14.42 -22.99
N ASN A 17 2.33 13.74 -23.27
CA ASN A 17 1.84 13.48 -24.63
C ASN A 17 1.12 14.67 -25.29
N GLY A 18 1.06 15.83 -24.64
CA GLY A 18 0.48 17.05 -25.22
C GLY A 18 -1.04 17.18 -25.08
N GLU A 19 -1.63 16.56 -24.06
CA GLU A 19 -3.06 16.72 -23.78
C GLU A 19 -3.49 18.20 -23.71
N GLN A 20 -4.52 18.55 -24.47
CA GLN A 20 -5.07 19.91 -24.56
C GLN A 20 -6.22 20.17 -23.57
N SER A 21 -6.00 19.81 -22.31
CA SER A 21 -6.95 20.08 -21.21
C SER A 21 -6.44 21.21 -20.30
N GLY A 22 -7.34 21.90 -19.60
CA GLY A 22 -6.98 22.95 -18.62
C GLY A 22 -5.99 24.00 -19.13
N ILE A 23 -4.91 24.23 -18.36
CA ILE A 23 -3.86 25.21 -18.68
C ILE A 23 -3.11 24.88 -19.97
N SER A 24 -2.94 23.60 -20.32
CA SER A 24 -2.24 23.16 -21.53
C SER A 24 -2.84 23.78 -22.78
N LYS A 25 -4.18 23.90 -22.83
CA LYS A 25 -4.89 24.58 -23.92
C LYS A 25 -4.61 26.08 -23.97
N SER A 26 -4.57 26.74 -22.82
CA SER A 26 -4.32 28.20 -22.72
C SER A 26 -2.92 28.60 -23.19
N ILE A 27 -1.93 27.70 -23.01
CA ILE A 27 -0.55 27.94 -23.42
C ILE A 27 -0.15 27.20 -24.71
N ASN A 28 -1.10 26.52 -25.35
CA ASN A 28 -0.86 25.67 -26.51
C ASN A 28 0.32 24.69 -26.30
N TRP A 29 0.34 24.01 -25.16
CA TRP A 29 1.38 23.06 -24.78
C TRP A 29 1.47 21.93 -25.80
N GLN A 30 2.63 21.63 -26.37
CA GLN A 30 2.77 20.62 -27.42
C GLN A 30 3.24 19.25 -26.91
N GLY A 31 3.26 19.04 -25.59
CA GLY A 31 3.88 17.87 -24.99
C GLY A 31 5.39 18.05 -24.81
N GLY A 32 6.02 16.99 -24.31
CA GLY A 32 7.45 16.92 -24.03
C GLY A 32 7.79 16.76 -22.55
N GLY A 33 9.08 16.52 -22.30
CA GLY A 33 9.59 16.19 -20.98
C GLY A 33 9.44 14.71 -20.62
N SER A 34 9.83 14.39 -19.40
CA SER A 34 9.71 13.07 -18.81
C SER A 34 9.61 13.22 -17.30
N PHE A 35 8.98 12.27 -16.64
CA PHE A 35 8.97 12.21 -15.19
C PHE A 35 9.37 10.82 -14.73
N ILE A 36 9.89 10.76 -13.51
CA ILE A 36 10.10 9.54 -12.77
C ILE A 36 9.22 9.65 -11.54
N TYR A 37 8.52 8.58 -11.20
CA TYR A 37 7.81 8.45 -9.94
C TYR A 37 8.28 7.18 -9.24
N CYS A 38 8.20 7.18 -7.91
CA CYS A 38 8.57 6.06 -7.08
C CYS A 38 7.39 5.73 -6.16
N GLU A 39 7.24 4.47 -5.78
CA GLU A 39 6.29 4.03 -4.78
C GLU A 39 6.99 3.77 -3.45
N LEU A 40 6.22 3.82 -2.36
CA LEU A 40 6.70 3.44 -1.04
C LEU A 40 6.74 1.91 -0.92
N ALA A 41 7.83 1.38 -0.37
CA ALA A 41 7.93 -0.05 -0.08
C ALA A 41 6.84 -0.48 0.91
N LYS A 42 5.96 -1.37 0.46
CA LYS A 42 4.80 -1.81 1.23
C LYS A 42 5.22 -2.70 2.40
N TYR A 43 4.54 -2.52 3.51
CA TYR A 43 4.62 -3.40 4.66
C TYR A 43 3.21 -3.91 5.02
N ASN A 44 2.52 -3.36 6.02
CA ASN A 44 1.12 -3.72 6.26
C ASN A 44 0.19 -3.40 5.08
N GLN A 45 0.57 -2.48 4.18
CA GLN A 45 -0.18 -2.21 2.96
C GLN A 45 -0.37 -3.46 2.10
N THR A 46 0.58 -4.39 2.11
CA THR A 46 0.46 -5.68 1.40
C THR A 46 -0.74 -6.48 1.88
N TYR A 47 -0.98 -6.53 3.19
CA TYR A 47 -2.16 -7.20 3.75
C TYR A 47 -3.43 -6.41 3.49
N ALA A 48 -3.39 -5.08 3.59
CA ALA A 48 -4.54 -4.24 3.27
C ALA A 48 -5.03 -4.45 1.83
N ASP A 49 -4.12 -4.51 0.86
CA ASP A 49 -4.44 -4.78 -0.54
C ASP A 49 -5.07 -6.18 -0.69
N GLN A 50 -4.47 -7.21 -0.10
CA GLN A 50 -5.02 -8.58 -0.12
C GLN A 50 -6.42 -8.66 0.51
N ILE A 51 -6.67 -7.95 1.62
CA ILE A 51 -7.99 -7.89 2.26
C ILE A 51 -9.01 -7.24 1.32
N LEU A 52 -8.65 -6.14 0.67
CA LEU A 52 -9.55 -5.41 -0.23
C LEU A 52 -9.85 -6.22 -1.49
N GLU A 53 -8.86 -6.91 -2.05
CA GLU A 53 -8.96 -7.75 -3.25
C GLU A 53 -9.65 -9.10 -3.01
N ALA A 54 -9.70 -9.59 -1.75
CA ALA A 54 -10.34 -10.86 -1.44
C ALA A 54 -11.82 -10.87 -1.83
N ASP A 55 -12.24 -11.89 -2.57
CA ASP A 55 -13.62 -12.08 -3.05
C ASP A 55 -14.39 -13.14 -2.24
N SER A 56 -13.73 -13.78 -1.27
CA SER A 56 -14.31 -14.86 -0.46
C SER A 56 -13.84 -14.79 0.99
N LYS A 57 -14.63 -15.40 1.89
CA LYS A 57 -14.31 -15.46 3.32
C LYS A 57 -13.09 -16.35 3.58
N GLU A 58 -12.92 -17.41 2.80
CA GLU A 58 -11.80 -18.34 2.89
C GLU A 58 -10.48 -17.61 2.63
N LYS A 59 -10.42 -16.76 1.60
CA LYS A 59 -9.25 -15.91 1.33
C LYS A 59 -8.95 -14.95 2.49
N LEU A 60 -9.96 -14.35 3.12
CA LEU A 60 -9.74 -13.49 4.28
C LEU A 60 -9.17 -14.24 5.49
N ILE A 61 -9.56 -15.51 5.68
CA ILE A 61 -8.99 -16.36 6.72
C ILE A 61 -7.53 -16.71 6.42
N GLU A 62 -7.18 -16.96 5.15
CA GLU A 62 -5.78 -17.16 4.75
C GLU A 62 -4.93 -15.91 5.00
N VAL A 63 -5.44 -14.74 4.61
CA VAL A 63 -4.77 -13.46 4.87
C VAL A 63 -4.59 -13.24 6.38
N TRP A 64 -5.60 -13.58 7.19
CA TRP A 64 -5.48 -13.52 8.65
C TRP A 64 -4.34 -14.40 9.19
N GLN A 65 -4.18 -15.63 8.69
CA GLN A 65 -3.07 -16.49 9.14
C GLN A 65 -1.70 -15.86 8.84
N LEU A 66 -1.54 -15.27 7.64
CA LEU A 66 -0.32 -14.56 7.28
C LEU A 66 -0.08 -13.33 8.16
N MET A 67 -1.15 -12.57 8.46
CA MET A 67 -1.08 -11.40 9.33
C MET A 67 -0.64 -11.76 10.74
N LYS A 68 -1.10 -12.88 11.29
CA LYS A 68 -0.74 -13.32 12.65
C LYS A 68 0.77 -13.49 12.82
N GLU A 69 1.42 -14.05 11.82
CA GLU A 69 2.85 -14.37 11.86
C GLU A 69 3.73 -13.14 11.58
N LYS A 70 3.32 -12.28 10.64
CA LYS A 70 4.22 -11.29 10.03
C LYS A 70 3.73 -9.85 10.05
N ALA A 71 2.44 -9.59 10.28
CA ALA A 71 1.92 -8.23 10.27
C ALA A 71 2.14 -7.50 11.60
N PHE A 72 2.29 -6.18 11.50
CA PHE A 72 2.25 -5.29 12.65
C PHE A 72 0.78 -5.03 12.98
N LEU A 73 0.32 -5.53 14.12
CA LEU A 73 -1.04 -5.30 14.57
C LEU A 73 -1.09 -4.12 15.53
N SER A 74 -2.23 -3.43 15.56
CA SER A 74 -2.50 -2.37 16.52
C SER A 74 -2.22 -2.84 17.94
N TYR A 75 -1.57 -2.00 18.75
CA TYR A 75 -1.27 -2.32 20.15
C TYR A 75 -2.53 -2.56 21.00
N GLN A 76 -3.68 -2.05 20.56
CA GLN A 76 -4.97 -2.23 21.23
C GLN A 76 -5.60 -3.60 20.93
N PHE A 77 -5.03 -4.35 19.98
CA PHE A 77 -5.59 -5.60 19.50
C PHE A 77 -4.88 -6.79 20.15
N ASP A 78 -5.66 -7.64 20.81
CA ASP A 78 -5.18 -8.89 21.38
C ASP A 78 -5.42 -10.05 20.43
N LYS A 79 -4.31 -10.59 19.89
CA LYS A 79 -4.31 -11.76 18.99
C LYS A 79 -4.95 -12.99 19.63
N GLN A 80 -4.70 -13.23 20.92
CA GLN A 80 -5.17 -14.43 21.60
C GLN A 80 -6.70 -14.37 21.78
N SER A 81 -7.23 -13.25 22.26
CA SER A 81 -8.66 -13.05 22.39
C SER A 81 -9.39 -13.13 21.03
N PHE A 82 -8.75 -12.78 19.92
CA PHE A 82 -9.35 -12.91 18.60
C PHE A 82 -9.40 -14.36 18.11
N ASP A 83 -8.32 -15.12 18.28
CA ASP A 83 -8.29 -16.52 17.87
C ASP A 83 -9.36 -17.35 18.63
N GLU A 84 -9.64 -17.03 19.89
CA GLU A 84 -10.76 -17.63 20.65
C GLU A 84 -12.15 -17.30 20.07
N ARG A 85 -12.28 -16.18 19.35
CA ARG A 85 -13.52 -15.68 18.77
C ARG A 85 -13.57 -15.81 17.25
N ILE A 86 -12.64 -16.57 16.66
CA ILE A 86 -12.53 -16.71 15.20
C ILE A 86 -13.81 -17.27 14.57
N GLU A 87 -14.54 -18.15 15.28
CA GLU A 87 -15.81 -18.68 14.81
C GLU A 87 -16.87 -17.57 14.70
N ALA A 88 -16.92 -16.62 15.63
CA ALA A 88 -17.80 -15.47 15.52
C ALA A 88 -17.40 -14.58 14.33
N PHE A 89 -16.10 -14.38 14.09
CA PHE A 89 -15.61 -13.65 12.92
C PHE A 89 -16.05 -14.28 11.59
N LYS A 90 -16.01 -15.62 11.49
CA LYS A 90 -16.47 -16.35 10.27
C LYS A 90 -17.96 -16.12 9.96
N THR A 91 -18.78 -15.82 10.97
CA THR A 91 -20.21 -15.54 10.77
C THR A 91 -20.49 -14.15 10.18
N LEU A 92 -19.53 -13.21 10.26
CA LEU A 92 -19.68 -11.86 9.72
C LEU A 92 -19.86 -11.85 8.19
N SER A 93 -20.42 -10.75 7.67
CA SER A 93 -20.45 -10.51 6.22
C SER A 93 -19.03 -10.37 5.66
N LEU A 94 -18.84 -10.58 4.36
CA LEU A 94 -17.52 -10.41 3.73
C LEU A 94 -16.99 -8.98 3.95
N ASP A 95 -17.85 -7.98 3.79
CA ASP A 95 -17.49 -6.57 3.97
C ASP A 95 -17.10 -6.26 5.42
N ASP A 96 -17.79 -6.84 6.40
CA ASP A 96 -17.46 -6.63 7.81
C ASP A 96 -16.17 -7.37 8.20
N GLN A 97 -15.91 -8.55 7.63
CA GLN A 97 -14.62 -9.23 7.78
C GLN A 97 -13.48 -8.37 7.24
N LYS A 98 -13.64 -7.78 6.05
CA LYS A 98 -12.65 -6.87 5.46
C LYS A 98 -12.39 -5.66 6.35
N LYS A 99 -13.46 -4.96 6.76
CA LYS A 99 -13.35 -3.78 7.64
C LYS A 99 -12.61 -4.11 8.93
N PHE A 100 -12.99 -5.22 9.56
CA PHE A 100 -12.36 -5.66 10.80
C PHE A 100 -10.86 -5.94 10.60
N LEU A 101 -10.48 -6.73 9.59
CA LEU A 101 -9.06 -7.03 9.34
C LEU A 101 -8.24 -5.78 8.98
N LEU A 102 -8.84 -4.77 8.33
CA LEU A 102 -8.19 -3.49 8.08
C LEU A 102 -8.00 -2.66 9.36
N GLU A 103 -8.93 -2.76 10.31
CA GLU A 103 -8.86 -2.04 11.58
C GLU A 103 -7.78 -2.59 12.52
N VAL A 104 -7.50 -3.90 12.47
CA VAL A 104 -6.49 -4.51 13.34
C VAL A 104 -5.05 -4.23 12.92
N LEU A 105 -4.82 -3.80 11.67
CA LEU A 105 -3.49 -3.43 11.19
C LEU A 105 -2.99 -2.15 11.88
N ASP A 106 -1.72 -2.12 12.29
CA ASP A 106 -1.08 -0.87 12.68
C ASP A 106 -0.88 0.00 11.43
N LYS A 107 -1.65 1.09 11.36
CA LYS A 107 -1.65 2.03 10.24
C LYS A 107 -0.36 2.84 10.14
N ASN A 108 0.42 2.93 11.23
CA ASN A 108 1.73 3.58 11.19
C ASN A 108 2.79 2.71 10.51
N GLN A 109 2.51 1.41 10.34
CA GLN A 109 3.41 0.42 9.74
C GLN A 109 2.91 -0.06 8.36
N LEU A 110 2.16 0.79 7.64
CA LEU A 110 1.70 0.46 6.28
C LEU A 110 2.86 0.35 5.28
N TYR A 111 3.92 1.12 5.48
CA TYR A 111 5.09 1.18 4.60
C TYR A 111 6.36 1.10 5.44
N VAL A 112 7.45 0.63 4.83
CA VAL A 112 8.75 0.51 5.49
C VAL A 112 9.31 1.89 5.80
N ASN A 113 9.66 2.13 7.06
CA ASN A 113 10.32 3.36 7.47
C ASN A 113 11.74 3.42 6.92
N TYR A 114 12.18 4.59 6.46
CA TYR A 114 13.55 4.78 5.97
C TYR A 114 14.61 4.46 7.04
N SER A 115 14.32 4.68 8.33
CA SER A 115 15.20 4.28 9.44
C SER A 115 15.42 2.76 9.52
N GLU A 116 14.50 1.97 9.00
CA GLU A 116 14.48 0.51 9.02
C GLU A 116 14.85 -0.09 7.65
N ILE A 117 15.23 0.74 6.67
CA ILE A 117 15.55 0.29 5.30
C ILE A 117 16.73 -0.68 5.25
N ALA A 118 17.59 -0.67 6.27
CA ALA A 118 18.72 -1.59 6.38
C ALA A 118 18.30 -3.00 6.81
N ASP A 119 17.16 -3.16 7.51
CA ASP A 119 16.67 -4.45 8.00
C ASP A 119 16.43 -5.42 6.83
N GLU A 120 17.08 -6.58 6.90
CA GLU A 120 17.02 -7.60 5.86
C GLU A 120 15.63 -8.24 5.75
N THR A 121 14.83 -8.22 6.83
CA THR A 121 13.47 -8.76 6.83
C THR A 121 12.52 -7.99 5.92
N ASN A 122 12.84 -6.72 5.61
CA ASN A 122 12.09 -5.87 4.68
C ASN A 122 12.37 -6.19 3.21
N GLY A 123 13.40 -6.98 2.89
CA GLY A 123 13.68 -7.43 1.52
C GLY A 123 14.06 -6.32 0.52
N ILE A 124 14.44 -5.13 0.99
CA ILE A 124 14.79 -3.99 0.12
C ILE A 124 16.14 -4.24 -0.57
N SER A 125 16.19 -4.01 -1.89
CA SER A 125 17.40 -4.21 -2.70
C SER A 125 18.52 -3.22 -2.34
N LYS A 126 19.77 -3.53 -2.71
CA LYS A 126 20.90 -2.61 -2.48
C LYS A 126 20.75 -1.33 -3.30
N GLU A 127 20.19 -1.46 -4.49
CA GLU A 127 19.90 -0.40 -5.44
C GLU A 127 18.86 0.57 -4.86
N ASP A 128 17.77 0.05 -4.29
CA ASP A 128 16.73 0.87 -3.66
C ASP A 128 17.22 1.56 -2.38
N LYS A 129 18.03 0.86 -1.57
CA LYS A 129 18.70 1.47 -0.40
C LYS A 129 19.56 2.66 -0.84
N ARG A 130 20.42 2.46 -1.85
CA ARG A 130 21.27 3.52 -2.40
C ARG A 130 20.44 4.68 -2.96
N LEU A 131 19.37 4.40 -3.70
CA LEU A 131 18.51 5.45 -4.26
C LEU A 131 17.89 6.31 -3.17
N ASN A 132 17.41 5.71 -2.07
CA ASN A 132 16.87 6.43 -0.93
C ASN A 132 17.94 7.26 -0.21
N ASP A 133 19.15 6.72 -0.03
CA ASP A 133 20.26 7.47 0.57
C ASP A 133 20.64 8.71 -0.25
N MET A 134 20.64 8.60 -1.58
CA MET A 134 20.82 9.75 -2.48
C MET A 134 19.68 10.76 -2.33
N PHE A 135 18.43 10.28 -2.25
CA PHE A 135 17.24 11.14 -2.10
C PHE A 135 17.27 11.96 -0.81
N TYR A 136 17.71 11.36 0.31
CA TYR A 136 17.81 12.02 1.61
C TYR A 136 19.15 12.75 1.85
N GLY A 137 20.03 12.83 0.85
CA GLY A 137 21.29 13.58 0.94
C GLY A 137 22.31 12.98 1.89
N LYS A 138 22.29 11.66 2.09
CA LYS A 138 23.31 10.94 2.89
C LYS A 138 24.56 10.57 2.08
N ILE A 139 24.61 10.96 0.81
CA ILE A 139 25.70 10.71 -0.14
C ILE A 139 26.20 12.03 -0.71
#